data_AF-A0A9D8GRV0-F1
#
_entry.id   AF-A0A9D8GRV0-F1
#
_cell.length_a   1.000
_cell.length_b   1.000
_cell.length_c   1.000
_cell.angle_alpha   90.00
_cell.angle_beta   90.00
_cell.angle_gamma   90.00
#
_symmetry.space_group_name_H-M   'P 1'
#
loop_
_entity.id
_entity.type
_entity.pdbx_description
1 polymer ?
#
loop_
_entity_poly.entity_id
_entity_poly.type
_entity_poly.pdbx_seq_one_letter_code
_entity_poly.pdbx_strand_id
1 'polypeptide(L)'
;MQAQGPVEIQLFGAAGATTGRVRTGNLPPASIVNVAIVAKSPLPRILEFGRERGWRFLRLLSTAGNDYDRDYFGDSTALTHAVRKQQEFKPGEEWDMPILNVFRRDVTTIRHVWESELLYVPPEPGQEYRHNDLIDPAWTFLDLMPEGRGNFEPKLEYR
;
A
#
# COMPACT_ATOMS: atom_id res chain seq x y z
N MET A 1 -21.29 -13.57 -13.83
CA MET A 1 -20.04 -13.46 -14.62
C MET A 1 -19.51 -12.05 -14.40
N GLN A 2 -18.79 -11.83 -13.30
CA GLN A 2 -18.30 -10.50 -12.90
C GLN A 2 -16.96 -10.24 -13.59
N ALA A 3 -16.87 -9.11 -14.29
CA ALA A 3 -15.64 -8.62 -14.90
C ALA A 3 -14.60 -8.40 -13.79
N GLN A 4 -13.42 -8.98 -13.94
CA GLN A 4 -12.34 -8.92 -12.95
C GLN A 4 -11.36 -7.81 -13.35
N GLY A 5 -11.25 -6.79 -12.50
CA GLY A 5 -10.30 -5.70 -12.63
C GLY A 5 -8.85 -6.11 -12.34
N PRO A 6 -7.90 -5.15 -12.46
CA PRO A 6 -6.48 -5.36 -12.17
C PRO A 6 -6.25 -5.69 -10.69
N VAL A 7 -5.18 -6.44 -10.40
CA VAL A 7 -4.78 -6.76 -9.02
C VAL A 7 -4.05 -5.55 -8.44
N GLU A 8 -4.65 -4.94 -7.43
CA GLU A 8 -4.06 -3.82 -6.70
C GLU A 8 -3.37 -4.31 -5.41
N ILE A 9 -2.25 -3.67 -5.05
CA ILE A 9 -1.27 -4.16 -4.08
C ILE A 9 -1.05 -3.11 -3.01
N GLN A 10 -1.37 -3.46 -1.76
CA GLN A 10 -1.16 -2.59 -0.59
C GLN A 10 0.13 -2.97 0.12
N LEU A 11 1.02 -2.02 0.40
CA LEU A 11 2.23 -2.22 1.20
C LEU A 11 1.90 -2.12 2.70
N PHE A 12 2.55 -2.92 3.52
CA PHE A 12 2.43 -2.96 4.98
C PHE A 12 3.78 -2.68 5.61
N GLY A 13 3.84 -2.03 6.78
CA GLY A 13 5.07 -1.87 7.57
C GLY A 13 4.81 -2.18 9.05
N ALA A 14 5.47 -3.18 9.64
CA ALA A 14 5.43 -3.44 11.09
C ALA A 14 6.82 -3.38 11.74
N ALA A 15 7.04 -2.33 12.54
CA ALA A 15 8.20 -2.17 13.40
C ALA A 15 8.12 -3.08 14.64
N GLY A 16 9.04 -4.04 14.77
CA GLY A 16 9.25 -4.86 15.96
C GLY A 16 10.24 -4.22 16.92
N ALA A 17 9.90 -4.20 18.22
CA ALA A 17 10.81 -3.76 19.28
C ALA A 17 11.66 -4.95 19.77
N THR A 18 12.96 -4.76 19.93
CA THR A 18 13.84 -5.74 20.58
C THR A 18 14.63 -5.09 21.70
N THR A 19 14.60 -5.72 22.87
CA THR A 19 15.34 -5.36 24.08
C THR A 19 16.80 -5.77 23.93
N GLY A 20 17.73 -4.81 23.92
CA GLY A 20 19.17 -5.09 23.95
C GLY A 20 20.02 -3.83 23.80
N ARG A 21 20.82 -3.49 24.82
CA ARG A 21 21.70 -2.32 24.85
C ARG A 21 22.80 -2.42 23.79
N VAL A 22 22.94 -1.37 22.98
CA VAL A 22 24.22 -0.95 22.39
C VAL A 22 24.45 0.51 22.76
N ARG A 23 25.56 0.79 23.44
CA ARG A 23 26.03 2.15 23.70
C ARG A 23 27.05 2.52 22.63
N THR A 24 26.63 3.32 21.66
CA THR A 24 27.46 4.20 20.82
C THR A 24 26.53 5.11 20.03
N GLY A 25 26.50 6.42 20.33
CA GLY A 25 25.85 7.50 19.55
C GLY A 25 24.33 7.35 19.33
N ASN A 26 23.52 8.26 19.89
CA ASN A 26 22.04 8.25 19.88
C ASN A 26 21.36 8.16 18.48
N LEU A 27 21.41 7.00 17.85
CA LEU A 27 20.40 6.54 16.90
C LEU A 27 19.49 5.58 17.68
N PRO A 28 18.15 5.72 17.60
CA PRO A 28 17.26 4.73 18.18
C PRO A 28 17.61 3.34 17.62
N PRO A 29 17.50 2.26 18.42
CA PRO A 29 17.72 0.91 17.91
C PRO A 29 16.88 0.73 16.64
N ALA A 30 17.51 0.28 15.56
CA ALA A 30 16.83 0.10 14.28
C ALA A 30 15.60 -0.78 14.50
N SER A 31 14.42 -0.18 14.34
CA SER A 31 13.16 -0.92 14.36
C SER A 31 13.20 -1.93 13.21
N ILE A 32 13.03 -3.22 13.50
CA ILE A 32 12.89 -4.22 12.43
C ILE A 32 11.52 -3.99 11.81
N VAL A 33 11.49 -3.41 10.60
CA VAL A 33 10.23 -3.21 9.86
C VAL A 33 9.96 -4.43 8.98
N ASN A 34 8.79 -5.04 9.15
CA ASN A 34 8.30 -6.11 8.28
C ASN A 34 7.40 -5.50 7.21
N VAL A 35 7.61 -5.87 5.95
CA VAL A 35 6.76 -5.46 4.84
C VAL A 35 5.95 -6.63 4.30
N ALA A 36 4.66 -6.38 4.06
CA ALA A 36 3.75 -7.32 3.42
C ALA A 36 2.95 -6.63 2.33
N ILE A 37 2.57 -7.40 1.32
CA ILE A 37 1.63 -7.00 0.28
C ILE A 37 0.28 -7.63 0.60
N VAL A 38 -0.76 -6.82 0.69
CA VAL A 38 -2.13 -7.29 0.94
C VAL A 38 -2.98 -7.06 -0.30
N ALA A 39 -3.80 -8.04 -0.66
CA ALA A 39 -4.77 -7.90 -1.74
C ALA A 39 -6.06 -8.68 -1.45
N LYS A 40 -7.19 -8.09 -1.83
CA LYS A 40 -8.53 -8.68 -1.79
C LYS A 40 -8.75 -9.71 -2.90
N SER A 41 -7.89 -10.72 -2.93
CA SER A 41 -7.86 -11.73 -3.98
C SER A 41 -7.54 -13.11 -3.41
N PRO A 42 -8.08 -14.21 -3.98
CA PRO A 42 -7.70 -15.55 -3.54
C PRO A 42 -6.18 -15.75 -3.56
N LEU A 43 -5.62 -16.32 -2.49
CA LEU A 43 -4.18 -16.52 -2.35
C LEU A 43 -3.50 -17.15 -3.59
N PRO A 44 -4.05 -18.18 -4.26
CA PRO A 44 -3.41 -18.76 -5.46
C PRO A 44 -3.16 -17.72 -6.56
N ARG A 45 -4.09 -16.78 -6.78
CA ARG A 45 -3.96 -15.72 -7.79
C ARG A 45 -2.84 -14.74 -7.45
N ILE A 46 -2.73 -14.36 -6.16
CA ILE A 46 -1.68 -13.44 -5.70
C ILE A 46 -0.29 -14.10 -5.85
N LEU A 47 -0.19 -15.39 -5.49
CA LEU A 47 1.06 -16.14 -5.61
C LEU A 47 1.49 -16.33 -7.07
N GLU A 48 0.56 -16.63 -7.96
CA GLU A 48 0.83 -16.73 -9.41
C GLU A 48 1.32 -15.40 -9.97
N PHE A 49 0.62 -14.30 -9.65
CA PHE A 49 1.00 -12.96 -10.07
C PHE A 49 2.41 -12.55 -9.60
N GLY A 50 2.73 -12.86 -8.34
CA GLY A 50 4.07 -12.61 -7.79
C GLY A 50 5.16 -13.46 -8.45
N ARG A 51 4.86 -14.72 -8.79
CA ARG A 51 5.79 -15.62 -9.50
C ARG A 51 6.12 -15.10 -10.89
N GLU A 52 5.13 -14.67 -11.65
CA GLU A 52 5.32 -14.10 -13.01
C GLU A 52 6.24 -12.87 -13.00
N ARG A 53 6.18 -12.08 -11.93
CA ARG A 53 7.00 -10.86 -11.75
C ARG A 53 8.31 -11.10 -11.01
N GLY A 54 8.63 -12.36 -10.68
CA GLY A 54 9.87 -12.71 -9.99
C GLY A 54 9.96 -12.18 -8.56
N TRP A 55 8.83 -11.88 -7.92
CA TRP A 55 8.77 -11.36 -6.54
C TRP A 55 9.08 -12.48 -5.54
N ARG A 56 10.35 -12.60 -5.19
CA ARG A 56 10.87 -13.67 -4.32
C ARG A 56 10.94 -13.29 -2.84
N PHE A 57 10.90 -12.01 -2.53
CA PHE A 57 11.18 -11.48 -1.18
C PHE A 57 10.03 -10.66 -0.60
N LEU A 58 8.88 -10.63 -1.26
CA LEU A 58 7.67 -9.97 -0.77
C LEU A 58 6.79 -10.98 -0.03
N ARG A 59 6.31 -10.60 1.16
CA ARG A 59 5.30 -11.38 1.87
C ARG A 59 3.93 -11.05 1.33
N LEU A 60 3.33 -11.95 0.56
CA LEU A 60 2.01 -11.76 -0.03
C LEU A 60 0.92 -12.32 0.91
N LEU A 61 -0.13 -11.54 1.17
CA LEU A 61 -1.24 -11.87 2.06
C LEU A 61 -2.57 -11.70 1.31
N SER A 62 -3.48 -12.65 1.56
CA SER A 62 -4.83 -12.67 0.99
C SER A 62 -5.82 -12.22 2.05
N THR A 63 -6.69 -11.30 1.70
CA THR A 63 -7.86 -10.88 2.51
C THR A 63 -9.16 -11.42 1.94
N ALA A 64 -9.09 -12.32 0.95
CA ALA A 64 -10.28 -12.99 0.43
C ALA A 64 -11.09 -13.65 1.56
N GLY A 65 -12.36 -13.25 1.68
CA GLY A 65 -13.28 -13.79 2.67
C GLY A 65 -13.14 -13.19 4.08
N ASN A 66 -12.49 -12.02 4.23
CA ASN A 66 -12.53 -11.25 5.47
C ASN A 66 -12.79 -9.75 5.18
N ASP A 67 -12.95 -8.98 6.26
CA ASP A 67 -13.36 -7.58 6.20
C ASP A 67 -12.17 -6.59 6.29
N TYR A 68 -10.92 -7.06 6.12
CA TYR A 68 -9.73 -6.20 6.30
C TYR A 68 -9.74 -4.98 5.37
N ASP A 69 -9.98 -5.17 4.07
CA ASP A 69 -9.98 -4.07 3.11
C ASP A 69 -11.09 -3.06 3.40
N ARG A 70 -12.24 -3.52 3.91
CA ARG A 70 -13.30 -2.63 4.36
C ARG A 70 -12.89 -1.86 5.62
N ASP A 71 -12.35 -2.56 6.62
CA ASP A 71 -12.05 -1.99 7.94
C ASP A 71 -10.83 -1.03 7.91
N TYR A 72 -9.93 -1.21 6.94
CA TYR A 72 -8.73 -0.38 6.73
C TYR A 72 -8.74 0.35 5.39
N PHE A 73 -9.93 0.61 4.84
CA PHE A 73 -10.18 1.38 3.63
C PHE A 73 -9.47 0.89 2.34
N GLY A 74 -8.89 -0.31 2.35
CA GLY A 74 -8.37 -1.01 1.17
C GLY A 74 -9.40 -1.32 0.08
N ASP A 75 -10.68 -1.07 0.34
CA ASP A 75 -11.72 -1.01 -0.68
C ASP A 75 -12.65 0.20 -0.46
N SER A 76 -13.46 0.47 -1.48
CA SER A 76 -14.39 1.60 -1.47
C SER A 76 -15.62 1.42 -0.57
N THR A 77 -15.86 0.26 0.02
CA THR A 77 -17.15 -0.09 0.66
C THR A 77 -17.36 0.60 2.01
N ALA A 78 -16.29 0.96 2.71
CA ALA A 78 -16.36 1.75 3.94
C ALA A 78 -16.36 3.27 3.68
N LEU A 79 -16.11 3.72 2.45
CA LEU A 79 -16.06 5.14 2.12
C LEU A 79 -17.45 5.77 2.11
N THR A 80 -17.53 7.00 2.61
CA THR A 80 -18.77 7.77 2.57
C THR A 80 -19.21 8.05 1.13
N HIS A 81 -20.52 8.25 0.93
CA HIS A 81 -21.04 8.63 -0.40
C HIS A 81 -20.36 9.89 -0.96
N ALA A 82 -20.01 10.85 -0.09
CA ALA A 82 -19.30 12.06 -0.50
C ALA A 82 -17.91 11.76 -1.07
N VAL A 83 -17.11 10.94 -0.37
CA VAL A 83 -15.78 10.52 -0.83
C VAL A 83 -15.88 9.69 -2.10
N ARG A 84 -16.81 8.74 -2.18
CA ARG A 84 -17.03 7.92 -3.39
C ARG A 84 -17.39 8.77 -4.62
N LYS A 85 -18.23 9.80 -4.43
CA LYS A 85 -18.59 10.73 -5.50
C LYS A 85 -17.40 11.59 -5.94
N GLN A 86 -16.59 12.04 -4.98
CA GLN A 86 -15.37 12.82 -5.24
C GLN A 86 -14.35 12.01 -6.05
N GLN A 87 -14.21 10.72 -5.73
CA GLN A 87 -13.34 9.78 -6.45
C GLN A 87 -13.93 9.30 -7.78
N GLU A 88 -15.10 9.81 -8.18
CA GLU A 88 -15.80 9.45 -9.41
C GLU A 88 -16.12 7.94 -9.52
N PHE A 89 -16.26 7.26 -8.38
CA PHE A 89 -16.61 5.84 -8.36
C PHE A 89 -18.04 5.62 -8.85
N LYS A 90 -18.18 4.63 -9.73
CA LYS A 90 -19.49 4.24 -10.24
C LYS A 90 -20.39 3.74 -9.10
N PRO A 91 -21.65 4.21 -9.03
CA PRO A 91 -22.60 3.73 -8.02
C PRO A 91 -22.78 2.21 -8.09
N GLY A 92 -22.74 1.54 -6.94
CA GLY A 92 -22.90 0.09 -6.85
C GLY A 92 -21.68 -0.75 -7.24
N GLU A 93 -20.58 -0.13 -7.69
CA GLU A 93 -19.33 -0.83 -7.95
C GLU A 93 -18.39 -0.74 -6.74
N GLU A 94 -17.68 -1.83 -6.48
CA GLU A 94 -16.59 -1.88 -5.51
C GLU A 94 -15.27 -1.64 -6.23
N TRP A 95 -14.49 -0.71 -5.69
CA TRP A 95 -13.17 -0.36 -6.14
C TRP A 95 -12.16 -0.78 -5.08
N ASP A 96 -11.10 -1.45 -5.50
CA ASP A 96 -9.92 -1.68 -4.68
C ASP A 96 -9.18 -0.35 -4.48
N MET A 97 -8.47 -0.22 -3.35
CA MET A 97 -7.73 0.99 -2.99
C MET A 97 -6.30 0.64 -2.55
N PRO A 98 -5.26 1.27 -3.10
CA PRO A 98 -3.86 0.93 -2.83
C PRO A 98 -3.31 1.59 -1.56
N ILE A 99 -4.10 1.57 -0.47
CA ILE A 99 -3.77 2.23 0.79
C ILE A 99 -2.56 1.59 1.50
N LEU A 100 -1.69 2.43 2.07
CA LEU A 100 -0.59 2.02 2.94
C LEU A 100 -1.02 2.14 4.40
N ASN A 101 -0.96 1.03 5.12
CA ASN A 101 -1.27 0.97 6.55
C ASN A 101 -0.03 0.55 7.37
N VAL A 102 0.16 1.20 8.52
CA VAL A 102 1.27 0.94 9.45
C VAL A 102 0.72 0.48 10.78
N PHE A 103 1.20 -0.67 11.22
CA PHE A 103 0.77 -1.28 12.46
C PHE A 103 1.95 -1.45 13.41
N ARG A 104 1.71 -1.19 14.68
CA ARG A 104 2.64 -1.50 15.76
C ARG A 104 2.10 -2.67 16.56
N ARG A 105 2.91 -3.71 16.69
CA ARG A 105 2.63 -4.84 17.57
C ARG A 105 3.48 -4.74 18.83
N ASP A 106 2.84 -4.78 20.00
CA ASP A 106 3.49 -5.11 21.27
C ASP A 106 3.35 -6.61 21.56
N VAL A 107 3.64 -7.05 22.78
CA VAL A 107 3.63 -8.48 23.14
C VAL A 107 2.30 -9.17 22.78
N THR A 108 1.17 -8.50 22.96
CA THR A 108 -0.17 -9.10 22.78
C THR A 108 -1.11 -8.29 21.92
N THR A 109 -0.80 -7.01 21.66
CA THR A 109 -1.72 -6.06 21.06
C THR A 109 -1.16 -5.51 19.76
N ILE A 110 -1.98 -5.50 18.71
CA ILE A 110 -1.70 -4.82 17.45
C ILE A 110 -2.48 -3.50 17.46
N ARG A 111 -1.80 -2.41 17.11
CA ARG A 111 -2.42 -1.08 16.95
C ARG A 111 -2.13 -0.57 15.56
N HIS A 112 -3.17 -0.10 14.90
CA HIS A 112 -3.03 0.76 13.73
C HIS A 112 -2.48 2.12 14.20
N VAL A 113 -1.38 2.58 13.63
CA VAL A 113 -0.70 3.81 14.09
C VAL A 113 -0.63 4.90 13.02
N TRP A 114 -0.79 4.55 11.75
CA TRP A 114 -0.77 5.49 10.65
C TRP A 114 -1.32 4.84 9.37
N GLU A 115 -2.07 5.60 8.58
CA GLU A 115 -2.52 5.25 7.23
C GLU A 115 -2.26 6.40 6.25
N SER A 116 -2.15 6.06 4.97
CA SER A 116 -1.99 7.04 3.89
C SER A 116 -3.32 7.71 3.52
N GLU A 117 -3.93 8.46 4.45
CA GLU A 117 -5.24 9.13 4.27
C GLU A 117 -5.28 10.03 3.03
N LEU A 118 -4.11 10.54 2.61
CA LEU A 118 -3.93 11.36 1.41
C LEU A 118 -4.43 10.67 0.13
N LEU A 119 -4.61 9.34 0.14
CA LEU A 119 -5.24 8.59 -0.95
C LEU A 119 -6.63 9.13 -1.32
N TYR A 120 -7.40 9.56 -0.31
CA TYR A 120 -8.79 9.98 -0.50
C TYR A 120 -8.95 11.49 -0.66
N VAL A 121 -7.85 12.23 -0.69
CA VAL A 121 -7.86 13.68 -0.90
C VAL A 121 -7.55 13.95 -2.37
N PRO A 122 -8.34 14.80 -3.06
CA PRO A 122 -8.03 15.16 -4.44
C PRO A 122 -6.65 15.81 -4.53
N PRO A 123 -5.90 15.59 -5.62
CA PRO A 123 -4.70 16.36 -5.84
C PRO A 123 -5.04 17.84 -6.04
N GLU A 124 -4.11 18.71 -5.63
CA GLU A 124 -4.20 20.14 -5.93
C GLU A 124 -4.12 20.37 -7.46
N PRO A 125 -4.66 21.48 -7.98
CA PRO A 125 -4.59 21.79 -9.40
C PRO A 125 -3.15 21.72 -9.95
N GLY A 126 -2.94 20.86 -10.95
CA GLY A 126 -1.63 20.63 -11.56
C GLY A 126 -0.73 19.63 -10.83
N GLN A 127 -1.25 18.90 -9.84
CA GLN A 127 -0.55 17.82 -9.16
C GLN A 127 -1.19 16.46 -9.46
N GLU A 128 -0.41 15.40 -9.28
CA GLU A 128 -0.88 14.01 -9.32
C GLU A 128 -1.17 13.49 -7.91
N TYR A 129 -1.85 12.34 -7.83
CA TYR A 129 -2.00 11.59 -6.57
C TYR A 129 -0.64 11.17 -6.04
N ARG A 130 -0.42 11.35 -4.73
CA ARG A 130 0.93 11.30 -4.14
C ARG A 130 1.06 10.56 -2.81
N HIS A 131 0.05 9.76 -2.45
CA HIS A 131 -0.03 9.16 -1.12
C HIS A 131 1.11 8.17 -0.79
N ASN A 132 1.68 7.52 -1.81
CA ASN A 132 2.70 6.49 -1.69
C ASN A 132 4.07 6.94 -2.22
N ASP A 133 4.21 8.20 -2.67
CA ASP A 133 5.46 8.74 -3.23
C ASP A 133 6.64 8.56 -2.27
N LEU A 134 6.37 8.69 -0.96
CA LEU A 134 7.37 8.51 0.10
C LEU A 134 8.06 7.14 0.06
N ILE A 135 7.34 6.11 -0.38
CA ILE A 135 7.82 4.72 -0.38
C ILE A 135 8.01 4.17 -1.79
N ASP A 136 7.82 4.98 -2.84
CA ASP A 136 8.11 4.59 -4.21
C ASP A 136 9.60 4.80 -4.50
N PRO A 137 10.42 3.73 -4.53
CA PRO A 137 11.84 3.89 -4.77
C PRO A 137 12.12 4.35 -6.20
N ALA A 138 11.31 3.94 -7.18
CA ALA A 138 11.57 4.26 -8.57
C ALA A 138 11.38 5.76 -8.82
N TRP A 139 10.23 6.31 -8.41
CA TRP A 139 9.99 7.75 -8.50
C TRP A 139 11.00 8.55 -7.68
N THR A 140 11.27 8.14 -6.43
CA THR A 140 12.27 8.80 -5.60
C THR A 140 13.64 8.86 -6.29
N PHE A 141 14.12 7.75 -6.85
CA PHE A 141 15.41 7.73 -7.54
C PHE A 141 15.41 8.57 -8.81
N LEU A 142 14.35 8.49 -9.61
CA LEU A 142 14.23 9.28 -10.85
C LEU A 142 14.15 10.78 -10.56
N ASP A 143 13.47 11.19 -9.50
CA ASP A 143 13.38 12.59 -9.08
C ASP A 143 14.71 13.16 -8.57
N LEU A 144 15.62 12.30 -8.11
CA LEU A 144 16.97 12.70 -7.71
C LEU A 144 17.94 12.84 -8.90
N MET A 145 17.59 12.35 -10.09
CA MET A 145 18.43 12.47 -11.28
C MET A 145 18.36 13.89 -11.85
N PRO A 146 19.44 14.43 -12.46
CA PRO A 146 19.42 15.76 -13.07
C PRO A 146 18.30 16.00 -14.09
N GLU A 147 17.89 14.94 -14.78
CA GLU A 147 16.81 14.96 -15.77
C GLU A 147 15.40 14.92 -15.13
N GLY A 148 15.31 14.57 -13.85
CA GLY A 148 14.07 14.28 -13.14
C GLY A 148 13.30 13.07 -13.68
N ARG A 149 12.10 12.80 -13.16
CA ARG A 149 11.26 11.69 -13.62
C ARG A 149 10.52 11.93 -14.94
N GLY A 150 10.47 13.17 -15.44
CA GLY A 150 9.69 13.52 -16.62
C GLY A 150 8.22 13.12 -16.49
N ASN A 151 7.66 12.50 -17.53
CA ASN A 151 6.28 11.99 -17.56
C ASN A 151 6.22 10.46 -17.37
N PHE A 152 7.20 9.87 -16.67
CA PHE A 152 7.24 8.43 -16.45
C PHE A 152 6.18 8.01 -15.43
N GLU A 153 5.29 7.10 -15.86
CA GLU A 153 4.29 6.46 -15.01
C GLU A 153 4.45 4.93 -15.06
N PRO A 154 4.32 4.22 -13.92
CA PRO A 154 4.40 2.78 -13.90
C PRO A 154 3.31 2.14 -14.76
N LYS A 155 3.70 1.13 -15.54
CA LYS A 155 2.78 0.35 -16.38
C LYS A 155 2.69 -1.07 -15.87
N LEU A 156 1.54 -1.70 -16.07
CA LEU A 156 1.35 -3.11 -15.73
C LEU A 156 2.26 -4.04 -16.56
N GLU A 157 2.64 -3.58 -17.76
CA GLU A 157 3.51 -4.28 -18.70
C GLU A 157 4.50 -3.30 -19.33
N TYR A 158 5.77 -3.73 -19.41
CA TYR A 158 6.84 -3.03 -20.11
C TYR A 158 7.31 -3.91 -21.26
N ARG A 159 7.46 -3.33 -22.45
CA ARG A 159 7.94 -4.01 -23.65
C ARG A 159 9.37 -3.59 -23.97
#